data_AF-A0A817WZT9-F1
#
_entry.id   AF-A0A817WZT9-F1
#
_cell.length_a   1.000
_cell.length_b   1.000
_cell.length_c   1.000
_cell.angle_alpha   90.00
_cell.angle_beta   90.00
_cell.angle_gamma   90.00
#
_symmetry.space_group_name_H-M   'P 1'
#
loop_
_entity.id
_entity.type
_entity.pdbx_description
1 polymer ?
#
loop_
_entity_poly.entity_id
_entity_poly.type
_entity_poly.pdbx_seq_one_letter_code
_entity_poly.pdbx_strand_id
1 'polypeptide(L)'
;MIKSNSNNGGLFLTRTSETYKCHSGDNLFLECYVRHQRIKSIAWYVKGELVDTRGVRIWHQYEPTTGRCILYLRSVFQCDDGSYCCEATSIDNVVETLEIKLIIDNHDKSWTRIPILYMAGHVIPGGVKKLMASCKT
;
A
#
# COMPACT_ATOMS: atom_id res chain seq x y z
N MET A 1 21.02 -4.21 -10.46
CA MET A 1 21.05 -5.65 -10.79
C MET A 1 20.13 -6.38 -9.83
N ILE A 2 18.91 -6.70 -10.26
CA ILE A 2 17.96 -7.46 -9.45
C ILE A 2 18.38 -8.93 -9.58
N LYS A 3 18.80 -9.53 -8.47
CA LYS A 3 19.16 -10.96 -8.43
C LYS A 3 17.88 -11.78 -8.57
N SER A 4 17.59 -12.22 -9.80
CA SER A 4 16.61 -13.27 -10.07
C SER A 4 17.13 -14.59 -9.51
N ASN A 5 16.74 -14.93 -8.28
CA ASN A 5 16.97 -16.27 -7.74
C ASN A 5 15.85 -17.18 -8.26
N SER A 6 16.16 -17.91 -9.32
CA SER A 6 15.30 -18.94 -9.90
C SER A 6 15.27 -20.12 -8.94
N ASN A 7 14.13 -20.38 -8.28
CA ASN A 7 13.68 -21.71 -7.85
C ASN A 7 12.24 -21.70 -7.25
N ASN A 8 11.41 -22.58 -7.83
CA ASN A 8 10.30 -23.36 -7.21
C ASN A 8 8.86 -22.83 -7.28
N GLY A 9 8.11 -23.29 -8.29
CA GLY A 9 6.72 -23.78 -8.17
C GLY A 9 5.56 -22.81 -7.86
N GLY A 10 5.80 -21.64 -7.27
CA GLY A 10 4.74 -20.76 -6.77
C GLY A 10 3.95 -19.98 -7.84
N LEU A 11 2.71 -19.62 -7.54
CA LEU A 11 1.86 -18.76 -8.37
C LEU A 11 2.44 -17.35 -8.50
N PHE A 12 3.15 -16.84 -7.48
CA PHE A 12 3.82 -15.54 -7.58
C PHE A 12 5.20 -15.66 -8.24
N LEU A 13 5.48 -14.74 -9.16
CA LEU A 13 6.77 -14.63 -9.83
C LEU A 13 7.82 -13.95 -8.95
N THR A 14 7.39 -13.16 -7.96
CA THR A 14 8.26 -12.59 -6.93
C THR A 14 7.94 -13.26 -5.59
N ARG A 15 8.97 -13.74 -4.89
CA ARG A 15 8.85 -14.38 -3.58
C ARG A 15 9.57 -13.52 -2.55
N THR A 16 8.95 -12.42 -2.16
CA THR A 16 9.51 -11.56 -1.12
C THR A 16 8.39 -10.98 -0.28
N SER A 17 8.42 -11.26 1.02
CA SER A 17 7.67 -10.46 1.99
C SER A 17 8.40 -9.12 2.09
N GLU A 18 8.00 -8.17 1.25
CA GLU A 18 8.64 -6.87 1.21
C GLU A 18 7.98 -5.96 2.25
N THR A 19 8.81 -5.30 3.04
CA THR A 19 8.37 -4.18 3.85
C THR A 19 8.41 -2.94 2.97
N TYR A 20 7.26 -2.32 2.74
CA TYR A 20 7.15 -1.06 2.02
C TYR A 20 7.10 0.10 3.01
N LYS A 21 7.90 1.15 2.76
CA LYS A 21 7.93 2.35 3.59
C LYS A 21 7.47 3.56 2.77
N CYS A 22 6.53 4.34 3.30
CA CYS A 22 6.08 5.59 2.69
C CYS A 22 5.73 6.64 3.74
N HIS A 23 5.35 7.84 3.32
CA HIS A 23 4.96 8.91 4.24
C HIS A 23 3.45 9.15 4.21
N SER A 24 2.93 9.68 5.32
CA SER A 24 1.55 10.13 5.40
C SER A 24 1.22 11.15 4.29
N GLY A 25 0.10 10.92 3.60
CA GLY A 25 -0.38 11.72 2.46
C GLY A 25 0.09 11.22 1.08
N ASP A 26 1.06 10.31 1.01
CA ASP A 26 1.50 9.74 -0.26
C ASP A 26 0.42 8.83 -0.87
N ASN A 27 0.48 8.61 -2.18
CA ASN A 27 -0.33 7.59 -2.86
C ASN A 27 0.50 6.32 -3.02
N LEU A 28 -0.04 5.20 -2.56
CA LEU A 28 0.65 3.92 -2.57
C LEU A 28 0.17 3.06 -3.73
N PHE A 29 1.14 2.42 -4.39
CA PHE A 29 0.91 1.40 -5.41
C PHE A 29 1.70 0.15 -5.01
N LEU A 30 1.00 -0.90 -4.63
CA LEU A 30 1.59 -2.22 -4.43
C LEU A 30 1.39 -3.03 -5.70
N GLU A 31 2.48 -3.46 -6.31
CA GLU A 31 2.48 -4.23 -7.53
C GLU A 31 3.11 -5.59 -7.29
N CYS A 32 2.44 -6.64 -7.77
CA CYS A 32 3.02 -7.98 -7.84
C CYS A 32 2.62 -8.69 -9.14
N TYR A 33 3.33 -9.77 -9.45
CA TYR A 33 3.12 -10.55 -10.67
C TYR A 33 2.87 -12.01 -10.35
N VAL A 34 1.87 -12.57 -11.03
CA VAL A 34 1.48 -13.98 -10.93
C VAL A 34 1.68 -14.72 -12.24
N ARG A 35 1.75 -16.05 -12.18
CA ARG A 35 1.79 -16.96 -13.34
C ARG A 35 0.43 -17.01 -14.03
N HIS A 36 0.13 -15.96 -14.77
CA HIS A 36 -1.17 -15.65 -15.36
C HIS A 36 -1.91 -16.82 -16.04
N GLN A 37 -1.19 -17.72 -16.72
CA GLN A 37 -1.79 -18.88 -17.40
C GLN A 37 -2.57 -19.83 -16.48
N ARG A 38 -2.29 -19.82 -15.17
CA ARG A 38 -2.88 -20.73 -14.20
C ARG A 38 -3.83 -20.02 -13.23
N ILE A 39 -4.09 -18.72 -13.36
CA ILE A 39 -4.80 -17.95 -12.33
C ILE A 39 -6.30 -17.90 -12.59
N LYS A 40 -7.07 -18.27 -11.57
CA LYS A 40 -8.52 -18.22 -11.55
C LYS A 40 -9.04 -16.91 -10.93
N SER A 41 -8.44 -16.49 -9.83
CA SER A 41 -8.86 -15.28 -9.11
C SER A 41 -7.72 -14.66 -8.31
N ILE A 42 -7.80 -13.34 -8.13
CA ILE A 42 -6.91 -12.54 -7.29
C ILE A 42 -7.76 -11.78 -6.28
N ALA A 43 -7.39 -11.85 -5.01
CA ALA A 43 -7.98 -11.10 -3.92
C ALA A 43 -6.91 -10.34 -3.14
N TRP A 44 -7.28 -9.19 -2.58
CA TRP A 44 -6.42 -8.41 -1.71
C TRP A 44 -7.04 -8.28 -0.33
N TYR A 45 -6.21 -8.43 0.70
CA TYR A 45 -6.62 -8.26 2.09
C TYR A 45 -5.76 -7.21 2.77
N VAL A 46 -6.37 -6.39 3.62
CA VAL A 46 -5.70 -5.39 4.46
C VAL A 46 -6.03 -5.71 5.90
N LYS A 47 -5.01 -6.01 6.71
CA LYS A 47 -5.20 -6.42 8.12
C LYS A 47 -6.17 -7.60 8.27
N GLY A 48 -6.26 -8.46 7.26
CA GLY A 48 -7.19 -9.60 7.21
C GLY A 48 -8.56 -9.31 6.60
N GLU A 49 -8.89 -8.07 6.26
CA GLU A 49 -10.16 -7.71 5.64
C GLU A 49 -10.06 -7.64 4.11
N LEU A 50 -11.04 -8.22 3.41
CA LEU A 50 -11.09 -8.21 1.94
C LEU A 50 -11.29 -6.78 1.42
N VAL A 51 -10.44 -6.36 0.49
CA VAL A 51 -10.53 -5.05 -0.18
C VAL A 51 -11.64 -5.09 -1.24
N ASP A 52 -12.58 -4.14 -1.19
CA ASP A 52 -13.54 -3.94 -2.29
C ASP A 52 -12.86 -3.24 -3.47
N THR A 53 -13.03 -3.82 -4.66
CA THR A 53 -12.70 -3.22 -5.97
C THR A 53 -13.29 -1.82 -6.23
N ARG A 54 -14.36 -1.43 -5.54
CA ARG A 54 -15.12 -0.18 -5.77
C ARG A 54 -14.84 0.92 -4.75
N GLY A 55 -13.85 0.74 -3.88
CA GLY A 55 -13.48 1.76 -2.91
C GLY A 55 -12.91 3.02 -3.56
N VAL A 56 -13.31 4.18 -3.08
CA VAL A 56 -12.79 5.48 -3.58
C VAL A 56 -11.34 5.71 -3.15
N ARG A 57 -10.97 5.18 -1.99
CA ARG A 57 -9.66 5.38 -1.36
C ARG A 57 -8.72 4.21 -1.59
N ILE A 58 -9.22 2.99 -1.42
CA ILE A 58 -8.48 1.75 -1.67
C ILE A 58 -9.24 0.95 -2.73
N TRP A 59 -8.53 0.46 -3.73
CA TRP A 59 -9.07 -0.44 -4.75
C TRP A 59 -7.95 -1.25 -5.37
N HIS A 60 -8.30 -2.35 -6.05
CA HIS A 60 -7.33 -3.20 -6.72
C HIS A 60 -7.74 -3.50 -8.16
N GLN A 61 -6.77 -3.86 -8.98
CA GLN A 61 -6.95 -4.28 -10.36
C GLN A 61 -6.06 -5.48 -10.65
N TYR A 62 -6.56 -6.38 -11.49
CA TYR A 62 -5.82 -7.52 -12.00
C TYR A 62 -5.89 -7.52 -13.53
N GLU A 63 -4.74 -7.71 -14.18
CA GLU A 63 -4.62 -7.86 -15.62
C GLU A 63 -4.30 -9.33 -15.98
N PRO A 64 -5.29 -10.11 -16.44
CA PRO A 64 -5.11 -11.54 -16.72
C PRO A 64 -4.11 -11.84 -17.84
N THR A 65 -3.86 -10.92 -18.77
CA THR A 65 -2.94 -11.17 -19.89
C THR A 65 -1.48 -11.10 -19.47
N THR A 66 -1.15 -10.22 -18.52
CA THR A 66 0.22 -9.98 -18.05
C THR A 66 0.50 -10.63 -16.69
N GLY A 67 -0.56 -10.99 -15.95
CA GLY A 67 -0.43 -11.45 -14.57
C GLY A 67 -0.11 -10.34 -13.58
N ARG A 68 -0.30 -9.07 -13.97
CA ARG A 68 -0.02 -7.92 -13.13
C ARG A 68 -1.19 -7.69 -12.16
N CYS A 69 -0.89 -7.68 -10.87
CA CYS A 69 -1.82 -7.40 -9.79
C CYS A 69 -1.42 -6.10 -9.11
N ILE A 70 -2.36 -5.16 -8.98
CA ILE A 70 -2.10 -3.84 -8.42
C ILE A 70 -3.12 -3.58 -7.30
N LEU A 71 -2.62 -3.14 -6.14
CA LEU A 71 -3.42 -2.49 -5.12
C LEU A 71 -3.05 -1.01 -5.06
N TYR A 72 -4.06 -0.16 -5.13
CA TYR A 72 -3.93 1.27 -4.98
C TYR A 72 -4.53 1.75 -3.67
N LEU A 73 -3.80 2.61 -2.97
CA LEU A 73 -4.28 3.29 -1.77
C LEU A 73 -3.95 4.79 -1.87
N ARG A 74 -5.01 5.60 -1.92
CA ARG A 74 -4.92 7.06 -2.02
C ARG A 74 -4.73 7.70 -0.66
N SER A 75 -3.79 8.65 -0.59
CA SER A 75 -3.54 9.48 0.60
C SER A 75 -3.44 8.63 1.87
N VAL A 76 -2.34 7.89 1.98
CA VAL A 76 -2.09 7.00 3.13
C VAL A 76 -2.07 7.79 4.45
N PHE A 77 -2.60 7.19 5.51
CA PHE A 77 -2.62 7.72 6.86
C PHE A 77 -1.94 6.74 7.80
N GLN A 78 -1.51 7.21 8.97
CA GLN A 78 -0.81 6.36 9.93
C GLN A 78 -1.58 5.07 10.28
N CYS A 79 -2.91 5.10 10.29
CA CYS A 79 -3.74 3.93 10.58
C CYS A 79 -3.79 2.88 9.45
N ASP A 80 -3.26 3.18 8.27
CA ASP A 80 -3.15 2.21 7.18
C ASP A 80 -1.89 1.37 7.28
N ASP A 81 -1.01 1.66 8.24
CA ASP A 81 0.13 0.81 8.57
C ASP A 81 -0.33 -0.61 8.88
N GLY A 82 0.38 -1.63 8.40
CA GLY A 82 0.01 -3.02 8.67
C GLY A 82 0.33 -3.98 7.55
N SER A 83 -0.30 -5.16 7.58
CA SER A 83 -0.12 -6.21 6.59
C SER A 83 -1.13 -6.11 5.45
N TYR A 84 -0.60 -6.20 4.24
CA TYR A 84 -1.33 -6.23 2.98
C TYR A 84 -1.04 -7.58 2.32
N CYS A 85 -2.06 -8.35 1.99
CA CYS A 85 -1.91 -9.68 1.43
C CYS A 85 -2.54 -9.74 0.05
N CYS A 86 -1.77 -10.13 -0.95
CA CYS A 86 -2.32 -10.57 -2.22
C CYS A 86 -2.49 -12.08 -2.18
N GLU A 87 -3.71 -12.55 -2.41
CA GLU A 87 -4.03 -13.96 -2.54
C GLU A 87 -4.28 -14.30 -4.01
N ALA A 88 -3.57 -15.30 -4.51
CA ALA A 88 -3.76 -15.81 -5.84
C ALA A 88 -4.30 -17.24 -5.77
N THR A 89 -5.41 -17.49 -6.47
CA THR A 89 -5.98 -18.83 -6.60
C THR A 89 -5.76 -19.34 -8.01
N SER A 90 -5.19 -20.53 -8.11
CA SER A 90 -4.99 -21.25 -9.37
C SER A 90 -6.29 -21.89 -9.88
N ILE A 91 -6.34 -22.22 -11.18
CA ILE A 91 -7.36 -23.09 -11.78
C ILE A 91 -7.44 -24.45 -11.08
N ASP A 92 -6.32 -24.92 -10.52
CA ASP A 92 -6.23 -26.18 -9.76
C ASP A 92 -6.70 -26.01 -8.29
N ASN A 93 -7.23 -24.83 -7.93
CA ASN A 93 -7.59 -24.42 -6.56
C ASN A 93 -6.40 -24.41 -5.57
N VAL A 94 -5.17 -24.36 -6.07
CA VAL A 94 -3.99 -24.03 -5.25
C VAL A 94 -4.07 -22.56 -4.89
N VAL A 95 -3.95 -22.24 -3.60
CA VAL A 95 -3.93 -20.87 -3.09
C VAL A 95 -2.51 -20.53 -2.64
N GLU A 96 -2.01 -19.39 -3.08
CA GLU A 96 -0.76 -18.82 -2.59
C GLU A 96 -0.99 -17.37 -2.17
N THR A 97 -0.23 -16.92 -1.17
CA THR A 97 -0.35 -15.58 -0.62
C THR A 97 1.00 -14.87 -0.65
N LEU A 98 0.96 -13.56 -0.88
CA LEU A 98 2.10 -12.66 -0.81
C LEU A 98 1.79 -11.56 0.22
N GLU A 99 2.50 -11.59 1.35
CA GLU A 99 2.33 -10.61 2.43
C GLU A 99 3.35 -9.47 2.31
N ILE A 100 2.84 -8.24 2.32
CA ILE A 100 3.58 -6.99 2.25
C ILE A 100 3.31 -6.21 3.53
N LYS A 101 4.36 -5.76 4.21
CA LYS A 101 4.22 -4.94 5.42
C LYS A 101 4.35 -3.46 5.07
N LEU A 102 3.28 -2.69 5.21
CA LEU A 102 3.32 -1.24 5.03
C LEU A 102 3.70 -0.55 6.35
N ILE A 103 4.75 0.26 6.29
CA ILE A 103 5.19 1.13 7.39
C ILE A 103 5.10 2.58 6.92
N ILE A 104 4.34 3.38 7.66
CA ILE A 104 4.13 4.79 7.32
C ILE A 104 4.95 5.64 8.27
N ASP A 105 5.96 6.32 7.73
CA ASP A 105 6.75 7.28 8.48
C ASP A 105 6.02 8.62 8.53
N ASN A 106 5.93 9.18 9.73
CA ASN A 106 5.35 10.48 9.96
C ASN A 106 6.48 11.51 10.04
N HIS A 107 7.27 11.64 8.98
CA HIS A 107 8.09 12.84 8.86
C HIS A 107 7.13 13.99 8.59
N ASP A 108 6.83 14.74 9.64
CA ASP A 108 5.95 15.90 9.59
C ASP A 108 6.47 16.86 8.50
N LYS A 109 5.84 16.86 7.32
CA LYS A 109 6.10 17.83 6.25
C LYS A 109 5.61 19.24 6.66
N SER A 110 5.37 19.51 7.95
CA SER A 110 5.05 20.85 8.47
C SER A 110 6.26 21.80 8.49
N TRP A 111 7.50 21.28 8.49
CA TRP A 111 8.71 22.11 8.58
C TRP A 111 9.33 22.54 7.23
N THR A 112 8.83 22.06 6.08
CA THR A 112 9.37 22.48 4.77
C THR A 112 8.70 23.72 4.17
N ARG A 113 7.81 24.38 4.92
CA ARG A 113 7.28 25.72 4.61
C ARG A 113 7.76 26.78 5.61
N ILE A 114 9.05 26.80 5.92
CA ILE A 114 9.66 27.97 6.55
C ILE A 114 10.19 28.88 5.43
N PRO A 115 9.49 29.94 5.00
CA PRO A 115 10.21 31.12 4.57
C PRO A 115 10.78 31.78 5.81
N ILE A 116 12.08 32.01 5.72
CA ILE A 116 12.92 32.79 6.63
C ILE A 116 12.20 34.09 7.03
N LEU A 117 12.40 34.50 8.30
CA LEU A 117 12.06 35.79 8.91
C LEU A 117 10.76 35.80 9.72
N TYR A 118 10.85 35.64 11.06
CA TYR A 118 10.20 36.50 12.06
C TYR A 118 10.86 36.26 13.42
N MET A 119 12.02 36.91 13.62
CA MET A 119 12.40 37.36 14.96
C MET A 119 11.44 38.49 15.36
N ALA A 120 11.02 38.51 16.63
CA ALA A 120 10.19 39.50 17.33
C ALA A 120 8.65 39.30 17.31
N GLY A 121 8.16 38.58 18.33
CA GLY A 121 7.19 39.15 19.27
C GLY A 121 5.75 39.42 18.81
N HIS A 122 5.11 38.56 18.03
CA HIS A 122 3.65 38.60 17.85
C HIS A 122 3.00 37.22 17.97
N VAL A 123 2.06 37.12 18.91
CA VAL A 123 1.12 36.00 19.06
C VAL A 123 0.22 35.98 17.83
N ILE A 124 0.10 34.82 17.16
CA ILE A 124 -0.85 34.62 16.07
C ILE A 124 -2.13 34.03 16.68
N PRO A 125 -3.27 34.73 16.69
CA PRO A 125 -4.55 34.14 17.01
C PRO A 125 -5.10 33.48 15.75
N GLY A 126 -5.20 32.14 15.76
CA GLY A 126 -5.76 31.42 14.61
C GLY A 126 -5.08 30.08 14.37
N GLY A 127 -5.20 29.17 15.34
CA GLY A 127 -4.85 27.78 15.13
C GLY A 127 -5.75 27.19 14.05
N VAL A 128 -5.19 26.98 12.85
CA VAL A 128 -5.81 26.10 11.85
C VAL A 128 -5.91 24.71 12.48
N LYS A 129 -7.15 24.32 12.83
CA LYS A 129 -7.45 22.95 13.25
C LYS A 129 -7.03 22.03 12.12
N LYS A 130 -5.90 21.33 12.30
CA LYS A 130 -5.53 20.18 11.48
C LYS A 130 -6.71 19.21 11.62
N LEU A 131 -7.53 19.06 10.58
CA LEU A 131 -8.45 17.93 10.49
C LEU A 131 -7.57 16.69 10.45
N MET A 132 -7.24 16.16 11.64
CA MET A 132 -6.85 14.77 11.74
C MET A 132 -8.10 14.00 11.32
N ALA A 133 -8.04 13.35 10.15
CA ALA A 133 -8.94 12.26 9.86
C ALA A 133 -8.71 11.23 10.99
N SER A 134 -9.56 11.30 12.01
CA SER A 134 -9.52 10.37 13.13
C SER A 134 -9.78 9.00 12.54
N CYS A 135 -8.80 8.10 12.68
CA CYS A 135 -9.03 6.68 12.48
C CYS A 135 -10.18 6.31 13.42
N LYS A 136 -11.36 6.06 12.85
CA LYS A 136 -12.52 5.65 13.65
C LYS A 136 -12.18 4.27 14.23
N THR A 137 -12.14 4.22 15.56
CA THR A 137 -12.14 3.01 16.39
C THR A 137 -13.41 2.22 16.21
#